data_AF-A0A1H0GK99-F1
#
_entry.id   AF-A0A1H0GK99-F1
#
_cell.length_a   1.000
_cell.length_b   1.000
_cell.length_c   1.000
_cell.angle_alpha   90.00
_cell.angle_beta   90.00
_cell.angle_gamma   90.00
#
_symmetry.space_group_name_H-M   'P 1'
#
loop_
_entity.id
_entity.type
_entity.pdbx_description
1 polymer ?
#
loop_
_entity_poly.entity_id
_entity_poly.type
_entity_poly.pdbx_seq_one_letter_code
_entity_poly.pdbx_strand_id
1 'polypeptide(L)'
;MRRKTIIACCIGIGLYIGCSLWPHHSEFDDKGTLEDAMGMEIPNYKVKEYISDPIIDCHGDFSDKIVIEFEEIPSKQFIDSVNQRVVADTLRNDNRWLKHGKHQYRFQACYGDGGRTPKCRKGQQDWLITLDFSDNSTEGIINYSYW
;
A
#
# COMPACT_ATOMS: atom_id res chain seq x y z
N MET A 1 30.75 50.56 -19.71
CA MET A 1 31.44 49.25 -19.82
C MET A 1 31.89 48.86 -18.40
N ARG A 2 31.61 47.71 -17.78
CA ARG A 2 31.04 46.42 -18.20
C ARG A 2 30.17 45.90 -17.05
N ARG A 3 28.91 45.61 -17.35
CA ARG A 3 28.07 44.65 -16.61
C ARG A 3 28.67 43.25 -16.80
N LYS A 4 28.50 42.35 -15.81
CA LYS A 4 28.36 40.88 -15.91
C LYS A 4 29.18 40.14 -14.82
N THR A 5 28.63 39.95 -13.62
CA THR A 5 28.92 38.77 -12.78
C THR A 5 27.87 38.57 -11.66
N ILE A 6 26.59 38.39 -12.01
CA ILE A 6 25.58 37.93 -11.03
C ILE A 6 24.61 36.96 -11.72
N ILE A 7 25.09 35.83 -12.25
CA ILE A 7 24.22 34.69 -12.59
C ILE A 7 25.08 33.42 -12.52
N ALA A 8 25.26 32.83 -11.34
CA ALA A 8 25.88 31.50 -11.24
C ALA A 8 25.47 30.65 -10.02
N CYS A 9 24.64 31.15 -9.09
CA CYS A 9 24.27 30.37 -7.89
C CYS A 9 22.81 29.87 -7.86
N CYS A 10 21.92 30.34 -8.73
CA CYS A 10 20.50 29.97 -8.65
C CYS A 10 20.10 28.74 -9.47
N ILE A 11 20.98 28.19 -10.32
CA ILE A 11 20.63 27.05 -11.19
C ILE A 11 20.86 25.70 -10.49
N GLY A 12 21.76 25.63 -9.50
CA GLY A 12 22.06 24.38 -8.80
C GLY A 12 21.00 23.91 -7.80
N ILE A 13 20.20 24.84 -7.24
CA ILE A 13 19.18 24.50 -6.23
C ILE A 13 17.83 24.15 -6.87
N GLY A 14 17.55 24.70 -8.06
CA GLY A 14 16.30 24.44 -8.79
C GLY A 14 16.18 23.01 -9.34
N LEU A 15 17.29 22.30 -9.54
CA LEU A 15 17.28 20.93 -10.07
C LEU A 15 17.07 19.86 -9.00
N TYR A 16 17.34 20.15 -7.72
CA TYR A 16 17.14 19.16 -6.65
C TYR A 16 15.70 19.10 -6.13
N ILE A 17 14.93 20.17 -6.29
CA ILE A 17 13.51 20.23 -5.90
C ILE A 17 12.60 19.62 -6.99
N GLY A 18 13.12 19.43 -8.21
CA GLY A 18 12.34 18.91 -9.35
C GLY A 18 12.13 17.39 -9.35
N CYS A 19 12.93 16.61 -8.62
CA CYS A 19 12.83 15.15 -8.62
C CYS A 19 11.80 14.60 -7.61
N SER A 20 11.33 15.40 -6.64
CA SER A 20 10.33 14.96 -5.65
C SER A 20 8.89 15.28 -6.02
N LEU A 21 8.65 15.82 -7.22
CA LEU A 21 7.32 16.26 -7.69
C LEU A 21 6.70 15.34 -8.75
N TRP A 22 7.36 14.23 -9.08
CA TRP A 22 6.66 13.16 -9.76
C TRP A 22 5.81 12.40 -8.74
N PRO A 23 4.49 12.26 -8.97
CA PRO A 23 3.70 11.35 -8.15
C PRO A 23 4.41 10.01 -8.22
N HIS A 24 4.89 9.50 -7.09
CA HIS A 24 5.30 8.11 -6.98
C HIS A 24 4.04 7.31 -7.25
N HIS A 25 3.89 6.88 -8.51
CA HIS A 25 2.80 6.01 -8.89
C HIS A 25 3.02 4.67 -8.21
N SER A 26 2.23 4.43 -7.16
CA SER A 26 2.25 3.14 -6.50
C SER A 26 1.45 2.17 -7.38
N GLU A 27 1.83 0.90 -7.40
CA GLU A 27 1.02 -0.15 -8.03
C GLU A 27 -0.38 -0.30 -7.41
N PHE A 28 -0.57 0.30 -6.24
CA PHE A 28 -1.84 0.39 -5.53
C PHE A 28 -2.65 1.63 -5.87
N ASP A 29 -2.18 2.49 -6.77
CA ASP A 29 -3.01 3.48 -7.44
C ASP A 29 -4.11 2.78 -8.26
N ASP A 30 -3.80 1.59 -8.78
CA ASP A 30 -4.79 0.66 -9.32
C ASP A 30 -5.42 -0.16 -8.18
N LYS A 31 -6.65 0.20 -7.84
CA LYS A 31 -7.51 -0.53 -6.89
C LYS A 31 -7.57 -2.04 -7.20
N GLY A 32 -7.54 -2.41 -8.48
CA GLY A 32 -7.60 -3.81 -8.92
C GLY A 32 -6.44 -4.65 -8.38
N THR A 33 -5.25 -4.06 -8.18
CA THR A 33 -4.10 -4.73 -7.56
C THR A 33 -4.42 -5.16 -6.14
N LEU A 34 -5.00 -4.27 -5.33
CA LEU A 34 -5.34 -4.55 -3.94
C LEU A 34 -6.53 -5.51 -3.83
N GLU A 35 -7.54 -5.37 -4.70
CA GLU A 35 -8.69 -6.29 -4.76
C GLU A 35 -8.28 -7.73 -5.11
N ASP A 36 -7.39 -7.89 -6.08
CA ASP A 36 -6.86 -9.19 -6.48
C ASP A 36 -6.03 -9.82 -5.35
N ALA A 37 -5.17 -9.03 -4.71
CA ALA A 37 -4.39 -9.45 -3.55
C ALA A 37 -5.30 -9.87 -2.38
N MET A 38 -6.37 -9.15 -2.10
CA MET A 38 -7.31 -9.47 -1.02
C MET A 38 -8.31 -10.57 -1.39
N GLY A 39 -8.48 -10.82 -2.69
CA GLY A 39 -9.55 -11.65 -3.22
C GLY A 39 -10.94 -11.13 -2.86
N MET A 40 -11.09 -9.80 -2.77
CA MET A 40 -12.34 -9.13 -2.45
C MET A 40 -12.40 -7.72 -3.01
N GLU A 41 -13.60 -7.26 -3.35
CA GLU A 41 -13.83 -5.85 -3.66
C GLU A 41 -13.65 -4.99 -2.41
N ILE A 42 -13.10 -3.80 -2.59
CA ILE A 42 -12.86 -2.83 -1.53
C ILE A 42 -13.54 -1.49 -1.84
N PRO A 43 -13.74 -0.60 -0.87
CA PRO A 43 -14.19 0.76 -1.16
C PRO A 43 -13.16 1.47 -2.05
N ASN A 44 -13.62 2.42 -2.86
CA ASN A 44 -12.71 3.27 -3.61
C ASN A 44 -11.82 4.05 -2.64
N TYR A 45 -10.57 4.26 -3.02
CA TYR A 45 -9.61 5.03 -2.25
C TYR A 45 -8.66 5.76 -3.20
N LYS A 46 -7.93 6.71 -2.64
CA LYS A 46 -6.77 7.35 -3.27
C LYS A 46 -5.55 7.18 -2.38
N VAL A 47 -4.37 7.16 -3.00
CA VAL A 47 -3.10 7.21 -2.27
C VAL A 47 -2.85 8.64 -1.77
N LYS A 48 -2.63 8.80 -0.47
CA LYS A 48 -2.25 10.08 0.15
C LYS A 48 -0.75 10.26 0.23
N GLU A 49 -0.06 9.20 0.65
CA GLU A 49 1.36 9.26 0.99
C GLU A 49 2.01 7.91 0.69
N TYR A 50 3.21 7.98 0.15
CA TYR A 50 4.10 6.83 -0.02
C TYR A 50 5.34 7.07 0.84
N ILE A 51 5.67 6.07 1.65
CA ILE A 51 6.78 6.07 2.59
C ILE A 51 7.64 4.87 2.24
N SER A 52 8.75 5.13 1.55
CA SER A 52 9.75 4.10 1.25
C SER A 52 10.53 3.72 2.51
N ASP A 53 10.83 2.44 2.71
CA ASP A 53 11.87 2.07 3.66
C ASP A 53 13.23 2.57 3.13
N PRO A 54 13.97 3.40 3.89
CA PRO A 54 15.29 3.83 3.47
C PRO A 54 16.30 2.69 3.32
N ILE A 55 16.00 1.50 3.87
CA ILE A 55 16.86 0.33 3.83
C ILE A 55 16.33 -0.63 2.76
N ILE A 56 16.95 -0.55 1.58
CA ILE A 56 16.93 -1.64 0.59
C ILE A 56 18.16 -2.48 0.86
N ASP A 57 17.99 -3.79 1.05
CA ASP A 57 19.12 -4.67 1.32
C ASP A 57 19.95 -4.94 0.05
N CYS A 58 21.07 -5.66 0.17
CA CYS A 58 21.93 -5.95 -0.99
C CYS A 58 21.33 -6.95 -1.99
N HIS A 59 20.20 -7.58 -1.65
CA HIS A 59 19.42 -8.47 -2.50
C HIS A 59 18.28 -7.73 -3.23
N GLY A 60 18.00 -6.49 -2.83
CA GLY A 60 16.95 -5.66 -3.39
C GLY A 60 15.63 -5.78 -2.61
N ASP A 61 15.66 -6.38 -1.42
CA ASP A 61 14.50 -6.53 -0.55
C ASP A 61 14.15 -5.19 0.08
N PHE A 62 12.87 -4.88 0.17
CA PHE A 62 12.37 -3.63 0.73
C PHE A 62 11.01 -3.80 1.41
N SER A 63 10.62 -2.85 2.25
CA SER A 63 9.34 -2.84 2.97
C SER A 63 8.68 -1.47 2.97
N ASP A 64 7.86 -1.20 1.98
CA ASP A 64 7.25 0.12 1.83
C ASP A 64 5.90 0.22 2.53
N LYS A 65 5.51 1.47 2.78
CA LYS A 65 4.21 1.82 3.35
C LYS A 65 3.49 2.84 2.48
N ILE A 66 2.19 2.64 2.30
CA ILE A 66 1.29 3.56 1.61
C ILE A 66 0.15 3.91 2.55
N VAL A 67 -0.10 5.21 2.71
CA VAL A 67 -1.31 5.71 3.37
C VAL A 67 -2.36 5.95 2.30
N ILE A 68 -3.52 5.31 2.46
CA ILE A 68 -4.68 5.48 1.59
C ILE A 68 -5.80 6.21 2.31
N GLU A 69 -6.64 6.89 1.53
CA GLU A 69 -7.88 7.49 1.99
C GLU A 69 -9.04 6.93 1.18
N PHE A 70 -9.89 6.14 1.82
CA PHE A 70 -11.18 5.75 1.27
C PHE A 70 -12.02 6.99 0.98
N GLU A 71 -12.79 6.95 -0.10
CA GLU A 71 -13.69 8.06 -0.48
C GLU A 71 -14.71 8.36 0.62
N GLU A 72 -15.13 7.32 1.35
CA GLU A 72 -16.07 7.39 2.46
C GLU A 72 -15.64 6.41 3.57
N ILE A 73 -16.21 6.59 4.77
CA ILE A 73 -16.04 5.61 5.86
C ILE A 73 -16.56 4.25 5.36
N PRO A 74 -15.81 3.15 5.55
CA PRO A 74 -16.20 1.84 5.05
C PRO A 74 -17.64 1.47 5.42
N SER A 75 -18.43 1.14 4.39
CA SER A 75 -19.86 0.88 4.57
C SER A 75 -20.11 -0.35 5.44
N LYS A 76 -21.26 -0.38 6.12
CA LYS A 76 -21.68 -1.55 6.91
C LYS A 76 -21.66 -2.85 6.09
N GLN A 77 -22.10 -2.81 4.83
CA GLN A 77 -22.10 -3.98 3.94
C GLN A 77 -20.69 -4.52 3.66
N PHE A 78 -19.73 -3.62 3.46
CA PHE A 78 -18.32 -4.02 3.30
C PHE A 78 -17.79 -4.62 4.60
N ILE A 79 -18.04 -3.98 5.74
CA ILE A 79 -17.62 -4.48 7.06
C ILE A 79 -18.24 -5.83 7.39
N ASP A 80 -19.51 -6.06 7.05
CA ASP A 80 -20.16 -7.37 7.22
C ASP A 80 -19.48 -8.44 6.35
N SER A 81 -19.06 -8.10 5.13
CA SER A 81 -18.30 -8.99 4.24
C SER A 81 -16.90 -9.31 4.79
N VAL A 82 -16.22 -8.33 5.37
CA VAL A 82 -14.94 -8.52 6.08
C VAL A 82 -15.12 -9.41 7.29
N ASN A 83 -16.15 -9.18 8.12
CA ASN A 83 -16.44 -10.02 9.29
C ASN A 83 -16.69 -11.49 8.89
N GLN A 84 -17.38 -11.75 7.78
CA GLN A 84 -17.54 -13.11 7.26
C GLN A 84 -16.20 -13.77 6.91
N ARG A 85 -15.26 -13.01 6.32
CA ARG A 85 -13.90 -13.50 6.03
C ARG A 85 -13.09 -13.79 7.29
N VAL A 86 -13.16 -12.91 8.30
CA VAL A 86 -12.52 -13.12 9.60
C VAL A 86 -13.00 -14.44 10.23
N VAL A 87 -14.31 -14.70 10.21
CA VAL A 87 -14.87 -15.97 10.72
C VAL A 87 -14.38 -17.16 9.90
N ALA A 88 -14.44 -17.08 8.58
CA ALA A 88 -14.02 -18.17 7.69
C ALA A 88 -12.51 -18.50 7.83
N ASP A 89 -11.66 -17.49 8.01
CA ASP A 89 -10.22 -17.68 8.17
C ASP A 89 -9.85 -18.20 9.56
N THR A 90 -10.59 -17.78 10.59
CA THR A 90 -10.46 -18.36 11.95
C THR A 90 -10.78 -19.86 11.93
N LEU A 91 -11.85 -20.27 11.23
CA LEU A 91 -12.23 -21.68 11.10
C LEU A 91 -11.21 -22.52 10.32
N ARG A 92 -10.47 -21.89 9.39
CA ARG A 92 -9.46 -22.53 8.53
C ARG A 92 -8.03 -22.40 9.06
N ASN A 93 -7.82 -21.65 10.14
CA ASN A 93 -6.49 -21.31 10.67
C ASN A 93 -5.57 -20.61 9.64
N ASP A 94 -6.15 -19.82 8.72
CA ASP A 94 -5.44 -19.14 7.61
C ASP A 94 -5.00 -17.71 8.01
N ASN A 95 -5.56 -17.14 9.09
CA ASN A 95 -5.16 -15.87 9.72
C ASN A 95 -4.91 -14.68 8.76
N ARG A 96 -5.53 -14.66 7.57
CA ARG A 96 -5.38 -13.56 6.61
C ARG A 96 -6.23 -12.38 7.00
N TRP A 97 -7.48 -12.64 7.37
CA TRP A 97 -8.39 -11.62 7.85
C TRP A 97 -8.48 -11.64 9.38
N LEU A 98 -8.10 -10.52 9.98
CA LEU A 98 -8.06 -10.33 11.42
C LEU A 98 -8.91 -9.12 11.81
N LYS A 99 -9.52 -9.23 12.99
CA LYS A 99 -10.19 -8.10 13.65
C LYS A 99 -9.47 -7.80 14.95
N HIS A 100 -8.96 -6.57 15.07
CA HIS A 100 -8.31 -6.08 16.27
C HIS A 100 -9.29 -5.16 17.03
N GLY A 101 -9.75 -5.63 18.18
CA GLY A 101 -10.71 -4.87 18.99
C GLY A 101 -12.05 -4.63 18.27
N LYS A 102 -12.65 -3.46 18.51
CA LYS A 102 -14.02 -3.19 18.05
C LYS A 102 -14.10 -2.74 16.59
N HIS A 103 -13.15 -1.92 16.17
CA HIS A 103 -13.23 -1.11 14.96
C HIS A 103 -12.06 -1.32 13.99
N GLN A 104 -11.01 -2.04 14.37
CA GLN A 104 -9.79 -2.18 13.56
C GLN A 104 -9.75 -3.54 12.87
N TYR A 105 -9.31 -3.53 11.62
CA TYR A 105 -9.27 -4.68 10.74
C TYR A 105 -7.92 -4.76 10.06
N ARG A 106 -7.44 -5.99 9.86
CA ARG A 106 -6.23 -6.28 9.12
C ARG A 106 -6.48 -7.37 8.10
N PHE A 107 -6.12 -7.10 6.86
CA PHE A 107 -5.78 -8.15 5.90
C PHE A 107 -4.27 -8.37 5.91
N GLN A 108 -3.82 -9.61 5.79
CA GLN A 108 -2.42 -9.96 5.60
C GLN A 108 -2.29 -11.21 4.73
N ALA A 109 -1.29 -11.25 3.87
CA ALA A 109 -0.98 -12.43 3.08
C ALA A 109 0.48 -12.46 2.64
N CYS A 110 1.08 -13.65 2.67
CA CYS A 110 2.34 -13.95 1.99
C CYS A 110 2.04 -14.69 0.69
N TYR A 111 2.67 -14.24 -0.39
CA TYR A 111 2.54 -14.79 -1.73
C TYR A 111 3.94 -15.16 -2.23
N GLY A 112 4.14 -16.35 -2.78
CA GLY A 112 5.49 -16.81 -3.17
C GLY A 112 5.82 -18.26 -2.81
N ASP A 113 5.37 -18.69 -1.62
CA ASP A 113 5.67 -20.02 -1.05
C ASP A 113 4.81 -21.19 -1.60
N GLY A 114 4.50 -21.19 -2.90
CA GLY A 114 3.67 -22.24 -3.53
C GLY A 114 2.17 -22.19 -3.21
N GLY A 115 1.71 -21.11 -2.56
CA GLY A 115 0.30 -20.79 -2.35
C GLY A 115 -0.38 -20.14 -3.56
N ARG A 116 -1.63 -19.68 -3.38
CA ARG A 116 -2.34 -18.86 -4.40
C ARG A 116 -1.52 -17.62 -4.71
N THR A 117 -1.03 -17.45 -5.94
CA THR A 117 -0.46 -16.18 -6.41
C THR A 117 -1.57 -15.29 -6.99
N PRO A 118 -1.70 -14.02 -6.54
CA PRO A 118 -2.56 -13.03 -7.20
C PRO A 118 -2.19 -12.89 -8.67
N LYS A 119 -3.18 -12.62 -9.53
CA LYS A 119 -2.95 -12.40 -10.96
C LYS A 119 -2.00 -11.24 -11.21
N CYS A 120 -2.09 -10.17 -10.42
CA CYS A 120 -1.15 -9.04 -10.47
C CYS A 120 0.31 -9.43 -10.17
N ARG A 121 0.54 -10.65 -9.64
CA ARG A 121 1.86 -11.15 -9.18
C ARG A 121 2.35 -12.42 -9.86
N LYS A 122 1.69 -12.88 -10.91
CA LYS A 122 2.07 -14.15 -11.54
C LYS A 122 3.49 -14.07 -12.12
N GLY A 123 4.43 -14.84 -11.54
CA GLY A 123 5.83 -14.90 -11.98
C GLY A 123 6.74 -13.82 -11.38
N GLN A 124 6.32 -13.15 -10.31
CA GLN A 124 7.13 -12.19 -9.56
C GLN A 124 7.71 -12.79 -8.26
N GLN A 125 8.57 -12.01 -7.61
CA GLN A 125 9.19 -12.30 -6.31
C GLN A 125 8.16 -12.56 -5.21
N ASP A 126 8.65 -13.14 -4.11
CA ASP A 126 7.82 -13.37 -2.95
C ASP A 126 7.41 -12.01 -2.36
N TRP A 127 6.23 -11.98 -1.77
CA TRP A 127 5.54 -10.73 -1.47
C TRP A 127 4.70 -10.87 -0.20
N LEU A 128 4.97 -10.03 0.79
CA LEU A 128 4.08 -9.79 1.91
C LEU A 128 3.26 -8.55 1.62
N ILE A 129 1.96 -8.62 1.92
CA ILE A 129 1.11 -7.44 1.95
C ILE A 129 0.26 -7.47 3.22
N THR A 130 0.06 -6.29 3.80
CA THR A 130 -0.93 -6.02 4.83
C THR A 130 -1.77 -4.81 4.45
N LEU A 131 -3.04 -4.81 4.82
CA LEU A 131 -3.92 -3.64 4.82
C LEU A 131 -4.54 -3.49 6.21
N ASP A 132 -4.18 -2.42 6.91
CA ASP A 132 -4.77 -2.00 8.16
C ASP A 132 -5.81 -0.90 7.90
N PHE A 133 -7.01 -1.02 8.47
CA PHE A 133 -8.05 0.01 8.36
C PHE A 133 -9.04 -0.04 9.52
N SER A 134 -9.93 0.94 9.57
CA SER A 134 -11.00 1.00 10.58
C SER A 134 -12.37 1.29 10.00
N ASP A 135 -13.43 0.75 10.60
CA ASP A 135 -14.83 1.02 10.21
C ASP A 135 -15.37 2.39 10.66
N ASN A 136 -14.54 3.21 11.30
CA ASN A 136 -14.89 4.56 11.75
C ASN A 136 -13.90 5.64 11.24
N SER A 137 -13.03 5.28 10.31
CA SER A 137 -12.03 6.16 9.69
C SER A 137 -12.06 5.98 8.17
N THR A 138 -11.71 7.04 7.44
CA THR A 138 -11.43 6.95 6.01
C THR A 138 -9.98 6.54 5.71
N GLU A 139 -9.10 6.55 6.71
CA GLU A 139 -7.69 6.24 6.52
C GLU A 139 -7.41 4.73 6.60
N GLY A 140 -6.58 4.25 5.70
CA GLY A 140 -6.01 2.90 5.71
C GLY A 140 -4.51 2.92 5.45
N ILE A 141 -3.82 1.86 5.85
CA ILE A 141 -2.38 1.72 5.66
C ILE A 141 -2.11 0.39 4.97
N ILE A 142 -1.46 0.46 3.82
CA ILE A 142 -0.92 -0.71 3.13
C ILE A 142 0.55 -0.79 3.50
N ASN A 143 1.00 -1.92 4.04
CA ASN A 143 2.43 -2.23 4.11
C ASN A 143 2.71 -3.40 3.19
N TYR A 144 3.77 -3.31 2.40
CA TYR A 144 4.13 -4.40 1.50
C TYR A 144 5.65 -4.54 1.39
N SER A 145 6.09 -5.78 1.20
CA SER A 145 7.51 -6.11 1.15
C SER A 145 7.78 -7.17 0.09
N TYR A 146 8.96 -7.11 -0.51
CA TYR A 146 9.45 -8.12 -1.45
C TYR A 146 10.72 -8.77 -0.94
N TRP A 147 10.89 -10.06 -1.23
CA TRP A 147 12.11 -10.85 -1.00
C TRP A 147 12.26 -11.99 -2.03
#